data_AF-A0A9Q0EVZ4-F1
#
_entry.id   AF-A0A9Q0EVZ4-F1
#
_cell.length_a   1.000
_cell.length_b   1.000
_cell.length_c   1.000
_cell.angle_alpha   90.00
_cell.angle_beta   90.00
_cell.angle_gamma   90.00
#
_symmetry.space_group_name_H-M   'P 1'
#
loop_
_entity.id
_entity.type
_entity.pdbx_description
1 polymer ?
#
loop_
_entity_poly.entity_id
_entity_poly.type
_entity_poly.pdbx_seq_one_letter_code
_entity_poly.pdbx_strand_id
1 'polypeptide(L)'
;MTFRQVLRHITILKKMNSLRQPDNALNQTEGFIRLNNLHCVHGSYPMAMLNAWDRFNKERGSKNDRPDVYDQQQLFLILEFEFGGSDLENRVLSSMVVAKSILHQVTAALAVAENRLCFEHRNLHLGNVLVKTTLKKKLTFCHNGTKHSLDTKGVLVRIIDNNLARLNLGGVKVFRNIMLNEGMDQWERSDIFRCMLDANKSPESNILWIHYLSDKLRTMKYLGAGGPASKRVQEELASFHKEVLRYSSASDLLDYSPMFKVRV
;
A
#
# COMPACT_ATOMS: atom_id res chain seq x y z
N MET A 1 -1.00 11.23 20.23
CA MET A 1 -1.90 11.35 19.04
C MET A 1 -3.21 11.95 19.51
N THR A 2 -3.79 12.93 18.81
CA THR A 2 -5.05 13.59 19.23
C THR A 2 -6.28 12.85 18.71
N PHE A 3 -7.44 13.01 19.37
CA PHE A 3 -8.72 12.43 18.91
C PHE A 3 -9.03 12.76 17.45
N ARG A 4 -8.79 14.01 17.02
CA ARG A 4 -8.96 14.44 15.63
C ARG A 4 -8.08 13.66 14.66
N GLN A 5 -6.83 13.37 15.03
CA GLN A 5 -5.92 12.56 14.22
C GLN A 5 -6.40 11.12 14.10
N VAL A 6 -6.93 10.55 15.19
CA VAL A 6 -7.50 9.19 15.21
C VAL A 6 -8.73 9.10 14.34
N LEU A 7 -9.70 10.01 14.51
CA LEU A 7 -10.92 10.04 13.72
C LEU A 7 -10.64 10.15 12.22
N ARG A 8 -9.68 11.01 11.83
CA ARG A 8 -9.25 11.12 10.44
C ARG A 8 -8.74 9.79 9.89
N HIS A 9 -7.87 9.11 10.64
CA HIS A 9 -7.32 7.82 10.21
C HIS A 9 -8.44 6.79 10.02
N ILE A 10 -9.38 6.70 10.96
CA ILE A 10 -10.55 5.82 10.86
C ILE A 10 -11.39 6.14 9.62
N THR A 11 -11.65 7.42 9.36
CA THR A 11 -12.42 7.86 8.19
C THR A 11 -11.75 7.43 6.89
N ILE A 12 -10.44 7.62 6.77
CA ILE A 12 -9.67 7.17 5.60
C ILE A 12 -9.79 5.65 5.44
N LEU A 13 -9.53 4.88 6.50
CA LEU A 13 -9.60 3.41 6.46
C LEU A 13 -10.99 2.91 6.03
N LYS A 14 -12.06 3.48 6.59
CA LYS A 14 -13.43 3.13 6.20
C LYS A 14 -13.71 3.44 4.73
N LYS A 15 -13.20 4.57 4.23
CA LYS A 15 -13.38 4.93 2.82
C LYS A 15 -12.61 4.01 1.88
N MET A 16 -11.36 3.67 2.22
CA MET A 16 -10.59 2.68 1.46
C MET A 16 -11.26 1.31 1.45
N ASN A 17 -11.82 0.89 2.59
CA ASN A 17 -12.57 -0.36 2.69
C ASN A 17 -13.82 -0.39 1.78
N SER A 18 -14.47 0.77 1.57
CA SER A 18 -15.65 0.87 0.69
C SER A 18 -15.36 0.62 -0.79
N LEU A 19 -14.09 0.77 -1.24
CA LEU A 19 -13.69 0.47 -2.62
C LEU A 19 -13.89 -1.01 -3.01
N ARG A 20 -14.13 -1.88 -2.03
CA ARG A 20 -14.41 -3.31 -2.26
C ARG A 20 -15.87 -3.59 -2.61
N GLN A 21 -16.78 -2.67 -2.28
CA GLN A 21 -18.21 -2.94 -2.36
C GLN A 21 -18.70 -2.99 -3.82
N PRO A 22 -19.56 -3.97 -4.18
CA PRO A 22 -20.03 -4.15 -5.57
C PRO A 22 -20.87 -3.01 -6.14
N ASP A 23 -21.44 -2.18 -5.27
CA ASP A 23 -22.21 -0.98 -5.62
C ASP A 23 -21.34 0.16 -6.19
N ASN A 24 -20.01 0.11 -6.01
CA ASN A 24 -19.07 0.99 -6.71
C ASN A 24 -18.82 0.50 -8.14
N ALA A 25 -19.87 0.42 -8.96
CA ALA A 25 -19.82 -0.08 -10.33
C ALA A 25 -18.80 0.64 -11.23
N LEU A 26 -18.41 1.87 -10.89
CA LEU A 26 -17.40 2.63 -11.63
C LEU A 26 -15.95 2.31 -11.22
N ASN A 27 -15.69 2.12 -9.93
CA ASN A 27 -14.31 2.05 -9.41
C ASN A 27 -14.27 1.13 -8.19
N GLN A 28 -13.79 -0.10 -8.39
CA GLN A 28 -13.82 -1.16 -7.39
C GLN A 28 -12.48 -1.92 -7.35
N THR A 29 -11.92 -2.14 -6.16
CA THR A 29 -10.68 -2.90 -5.98
C THR A 29 -10.63 -3.59 -4.61
N GLU A 30 -9.97 -4.75 -4.56
CA GLU A 30 -9.57 -5.42 -3.31
C GLU A 30 -8.11 -5.15 -2.92
N GLY A 31 -7.43 -4.23 -3.59
CA GLY A 31 -5.99 -4.00 -3.43
C GLY A 31 -5.57 -3.32 -2.12
N PHE A 32 -6.48 -2.72 -1.35
CA PHE A 32 -6.20 -2.14 -0.03
C PHE A 32 -6.65 -3.08 1.08
N ILE A 33 -5.94 -3.16 2.19
CA ILE A 33 -6.28 -4.07 3.31
C ILE A 33 -7.73 -3.91 3.77
N ARG A 34 -8.41 -5.02 3.99
CA ARG A 34 -9.77 -5.00 4.53
C ARG A 34 -9.73 -4.70 6.03
N LEU A 35 -10.48 -3.69 6.45
CA LEU A 35 -10.83 -3.48 7.85
C LEU A 35 -12.07 -4.33 8.16
N ASN A 36 -11.92 -5.31 9.05
CA ASN A 36 -13.01 -6.17 9.50
C ASN A 36 -13.81 -5.49 10.60
N ASN A 37 -13.10 -4.96 11.61
CA ASN A 37 -13.73 -4.39 12.79
C ASN A 37 -12.91 -3.26 13.41
N LEU A 38 -13.55 -2.46 14.25
CA LEU A 38 -12.94 -1.35 14.95
C LEU A 38 -13.57 -1.20 16.33
N HIS A 39 -12.73 -1.16 17.36
CA HIS A 39 -13.17 -1.00 18.75
C HIS A 39 -12.39 0.10 19.44
N CYS A 40 -13.09 0.94 20.20
CA CYS A 40 -12.48 1.75 21.24
C CYS A 40 -12.62 0.96 22.55
N VAL A 41 -11.50 0.59 23.16
CA VAL A 41 -11.47 -0.17 24.41
C VAL A 41 -10.77 0.63 25.49
N HIS A 42 -11.03 0.29 26.74
CA HIS A 42 -10.38 0.88 27.90
C HIS A 42 -9.81 -0.23 28.78
N GLY A 43 -8.66 0.01 29.41
CA GLY A 43 -8.01 -0.97 30.28
C GLY A 43 -6.51 -1.05 30.07
N SER A 44 -5.81 -1.82 30.90
CA SER A 44 -4.38 -2.10 30.74
C SER A 44 -4.11 -3.09 29.60
N TYR A 45 -2.85 -3.22 29.18
CA TYR A 45 -2.45 -4.26 28.22
C TYR A 45 -2.73 -5.67 28.78
N PRO A 46 -3.44 -6.55 28.04
CA PRO A 46 -3.68 -7.92 28.50
C PRO A 46 -2.37 -8.72 28.62
N MET A 47 -2.25 -9.55 29.66
CA MET A 47 -1.05 -10.38 29.89
C MET A 47 -0.70 -11.26 28.69
N ALA A 48 -1.69 -11.80 27.96
CA ALA A 48 -1.43 -12.58 26.76
C ALA A 48 -0.75 -11.77 25.65
N MET A 49 -1.07 -10.48 25.51
CA MET A 49 -0.43 -9.58 24.54
C MET A 49 0.97 -9.17 25.00
N LEU A 50 1.18 -8.95 26.30
CA LEU A 50 2.51 -8.71 26.86
C LEU A 50 3.45 -9.89 26.63
N ASN A 51 2.98 -11.11 26.91
CA ASN A 51 3.75 -12.34 26.64
C ASN A 51 4.09 -12.50 25.15
N ALA A 52 3.15 -12.13 24.26
CA ALA A 52 3.39 -12.15 22.82
C ALA A 52 4.43 -11.10 22.39
N TRP A 53 4.40 -9.91 22.99
CA TRP A 53 5.39 -8.85 22.78
C TRP A 53 6.77 -9.30 23.26
N ASP A 54 6.88 -9.89 24.46
CA ASP A 54 8.13 -10.37 25.03
C ASP A 54 8.77 -11.45 24.14
N ARG A 55 7.96 -12.40 23.65
CA ARG A 55 8.41 -13.41 22.69
C ARG A 55 8.95 -12.77 21.41
N PHE A 56 8.21 -11.82 20.83
CA PHE A 56 8.64 -11.12 19.62
C PHE A 56 9.95 -10.35 19.84
N ASN A 57 10.05 -9.59 20.93
CA ASN A 57 11.24 -8.81 21.26
C ASN A 57 12.47 -9.71 21.46
N LYS A 58 12.30 -10.87 22.11
CA LYS A 58 13.38 -11.86 22.28
C LYS A 58 13.84 -12.46 20.95
N GLU A 59 12.92 -12.73 20.03
CA GLU A 59 13.23 -13.39 18.75
C GLU A 59 13.76 -12.43 17.68
N ARG A 60 13.27 -11.18 17.66
CA ARG A 60 13.51 -10.22 16.56
C ARG A 60 14.03 -8.86 16.99
N GLY A 61 13.96 -8.55 18.29
CA GLY A 61 14.15 -7.19 18.81
C GLY A 61 12.96 -6.28 18.51
N SER A 62 12.73 -5.33 19.40
CA SER A 62 11.75 -4.26 19.27
C SER A 62 12.44 -2.93 19.54
N LYS A 63 12.17 -1.93 18.70
CA LYS A 63 12.55 -0.53 18.97
C LYS A 63 11.55 0.19 19.88
N ASN A 64 10.36 -0.39 20.06
CA ASN A 64 9.31 0.16 20.91
C ASN A 64 9.56 -0.29 22.35
N ASP A 65 9.12 0.53 23.30
CA ASP A 65 9.04 0.16 24.71
C ASP A 65 8.02 -0.98 24.92
N ARG A 66 8.23 -1.75 25.98
CA ARG A 66 7.24 -2.73 26.43
C ARG A 66 5.96 -1.99 26.84
N PRO A 67 4.77 -2.38 26.35
CA PRO A 67 3.54 -1.60 26.58
C PRO A 67 2.86 -1.95 27.92
N ASP A 68 3.63 -2.11 28.99
CA ASP A 68 3.15 -2.45 30.34
C ASP A 68 2.93 -1.24 31.25
N VAL A 69 3.25 -0.04 30.76
CA VAL A 69 3.10 1.23 31.48
C VAL A 69 1.66 1.73 31.57
N TYR A 70 0.72 1.13 30.83
CA TYR A 70 -0.65 1.63 30.71
C TYR A 70 -1.58 1.06 31.80
N ASP A 71 -2.31 1.95 32.47
CA ASP A 71 -3.25 1.60 33.53
C ASP A 71 -4.65 1.23 33.01
N GLN A 72 -5.61 1.01 33.92
CA GLN A 72 -6.99 0.64 33.58
C GLN A 72 -7.82 1.76 32.95
N GLN A 73 -7.35 3.01 33.00
CA GLN A 73 -8.04 4.17 32.43
C GLN A 73 -7.60 4.47 31.01
N GLN A 74 -6.49 3.87 30.55
CA GLN A 74 -5.98 4.07 29.20
C GLN A 74 -7.01 3.64 28.14
N LEU A 75 -7.20 4.48 27.13
CA LEU A 75 -8.00 4.19 25.95
C LEU A 75 -7.12 3.67 24.80
N PHE A 76 -7.56 2.61 24.15
CA PHE A 76 -6.93 2.05 22.95
C PHE A 76 -7.92 1.97 21.80
N LEU A 77 -7.41 2.17 20.59
CA LEU A 77 -8.13 1.83 19.37
C LEU A 77 -7.60 0.50 18.84
N ILE A 78 -8.48 -0.50 18.76
CA ILE A 78 -8.18 -1.79 18.12
C ILE A 78 -8.76 -1.77 16.71
N LEU A 79 -7.89 -1.90 15.72
CA LEU A 79 -8.24 -2.03 14.31
C LEU A 79 -7.99 -3.47 13.89
N GLU A 80 -9.06 -4.20 13.60
CA GLU A 80 -8.99 -5.59 13.16
C GLU A 80 -8.96 -5.64 11.63
N PHE A 81 -7.86 -6.13 11.06
CA PHE A 81 -7.69 -6.26 9.61
C PHE A 81 -7.72 -7.71 9.16
N GLU A 82 -8.02 -7.94 7.89
CA GLU A 82 -7.71 -9.24 7.27
C GLU A 82 -6.20 -9.53 7.36
N PHE A 83 -5.81 -10.81 7.34
CA PHE A 83 -4.40 -11.15 7.15
C PHE A 83 -3.98 -10.88 5.69
N GLY A 84 -3.14 -9.85 5.51
CA GLY A 84 -2.59 -9.43 4.21
C GLY A 84 -1.34 -10.18 3.76
N GLY A 85 -0.76 -11.01 4.63
CA GLY A 85 0.53 -11.66 4.40
C GLY A 85 1.69 -10.88 5.01
N SER A 86 2.86 -10.98 4.40
CA SER A 86 4.07 -10.28 4.84
C SER A 86 4.44 -9.18 3.84
N ASP A 87 5.03 -8.10 4.35
CA ASP A 87 5.51 -6.98 3.55
C ASP A 87 6.66 -7.38 2.60
N LEU A 88 7.03 -6.45 1.71
CA LEU A 88 8.09 -6.67 0.73
C LEU A 88 9.50 -6.38 1.26
N GLU A 89 9.67 -5.71 2.40
CA GLU A 89 10.98 -5.17 2.82
C GLU A 89 12.03 -6.27 3.01
N ASN A 90 11.63 -7.40 3.57
CA ASN A 90 12.52 -8.53 3.86
C ASN A 90 12.15 -9.81 3.09
N ARG A 91 11.41 -9.68 1.98
CA ARG A 91 10.87 -10.82 1.25
C ARG A 91 11.76 -11.24 0.08
N VAL A 92 11.95 -12.55 -0.08
CA VAL A 92 12.47 -13.14 -1.32
C VAL A 92 11.30 -13.54 -2.21
N LEU A 93 11.27 -13.03 -3.44
CA LEU A 93 10.21 -13.35 -4.39
C LEU A 93 10.56 -14.60 -5.22
N SER A 94 9.56 -15.32 -5.72
CA SER A 94 9.81 -16.53 -6.49
C SER A 94 10.40 -16.23 -7.88
N SER A 95 9.96 -15.17 -8.54
CA SER A 95 10.43 -14.75 -9.87
C SER A 95 10.10 -13.29 -10.18
N MET A 96 10.76 -12.72 -11.20
CA MET A 96 10.43 -11.37 -11.70
C MET A 96 9.02 -11.28 -12.30
N VAL A 97 8.46 -12.39 -12.77
CA VAL A 97 7.06 -12.46 -13.23
C VAL A 97 6.10 -12.13 -12.09
N VAL A 98 6.40 -12.60 -10.87
CA VAL A 98 5.63 -12.26 -9.67
C VAL A 98 5.80 -10.80 -9.29
N ALA A 99 7.02 -10.26 -9.39
CA ALA A 99 7.26 -8.83 -9.17
C ALA A 99 6.46 -7.93 -10.12
N LYS A 100 6.41 -8.27 -11.42
CA LYS A 100 5.56 -7.58 -12.39
C LYS A 100 4.06 -7.64 -12.00
N SER A 101 3.58 -8.80 -11.53
CA SER A 101 2.19 -8.93 -11.07
C SER A 101 1.92 -8.07 -9.83
N ILE A 102 2.84 -8.02 -8.87
CA ILE A 102 2.73 -7.17 -7.68
C ILE A 102 2.64 -5.69 -8.09
N LEU A 103 3.54 -5.22 -8.96
CA LEU A 103 3.53 -3.84 -9.45
C LEU A 103 2.22 -3.50 -10.16
N HIS A 104 1.71 -4.41 -11.01
CA HIS A 104 0.41 -4.24 -11.68
C HIS A 104 -0.75 -4.16 -10.68
N GLN A 105 -0.78 -5.04 -9.67
CA GLN A 105 -1.81 -5.01 -8.63
C GLN A 105 -1.79 -3.70 -7.83
N VAL A 106 -0.59 -3.20 -7.50
CA VAL A 106 -0.42 -1.90 -6.83
C VAL A 106 -0.93 -0.76 -7.71
N THR A 107 -0.48 -0.67 -8.96
CA THR A 107 -0.89 0.39 -9.90
C THR A 107 -2.41 0.38 -10.10
N ALA A 108 -3.01 -0.80 -10.31
CA ALA A 108 -4.46 -0.93 -10.46
C ALA A 108 -5.23 -0.47 -9.20
N ALA A 109 -4.75 -0.82 -8.01
CA ALA A 109 -5.38 -0.39 -6.77
C ALA A 109 -5.32 1.14 -6.59
N LEU A 110 -4.16 1.74 -6.86
CA LEU A 110 -3.98 3.20 -6.79
C LEU A 110 -4.84 3.93 -7.84
N ALA A 111 -4.87 3.45 -9.08
CA ALA A 111 -5.70 4.03 -10.14
C ALA A 111 -7.19 4.07 -9.79
N VAL A 112 -7.71 2.97 -9.22
CA VAL A 112 -9.10 2.89 -8.75
C VAL A 112 -9.36 3.89 -7.61
N ALA A 113 -8.42 4.03 -6.67
CA ALA A 113 -8.55 4.95 -5.56
C ALA A 113 -8.41 6.42 -5.99
N GLU A 114 -7.54 6.73 -6.96
CA GLU A 114 -7.41 8.05 -7.58
C GLU A 114 -8.73 8.49 -8.20
N ASN A 115 -9.31 7.67 -9.07
CA ASN A 115 -10.55 8.03 -9.77
C ASN A 115 -11.75 8.14 -8.83
N ARG A 116 -11.78 7.31 -7.76
CA ARG A 116 -12.91 7.33 -6.83
C ARG A 116 -12.83 8.41 -5.76
N LEU A 117 -11.61 8.71 -5.29
CA LEU A 117 -11.37 9.46 -4.05
C LEU A 117 -10.30 10.54 -4.18
N CYS A 118 -9.75 10.80 -5.36
CA CYS A 118 -8.54 11.63 -5.53
C CYS A 118 -7.43 11.19 -4.55
N PHE A 119 -7.27 9.88 -4.38
CA PHE A 119 -6.42 9.29 -3.35
C PHE A 119 -4.93 9.38 -3.70
N GLU A 120 -4.13 9.69 -2.69
CA GLU A 120 -2.69 9.52 -2.71
C GLU A 120 -2.22 8.83 -1.44
N HIS A 121 -1.36 7.83 -1.60
CA HIS A 121 -0.85 7.08 -0.45
C HIS A 121 0.17 7.88 0.36
N ARG A 122 1.09 8.58 -0.34
CA ARG A 122 2.16 9.43 0.22
C ARG A 122 3.20 8.74 1.12
N ASN A 123 3.07 7.44 1.35
CA ASN A 123 4.01 6.62 2.10
C ASN A 123 4.08 5.16 1.63
N LEU A 124 4.17 4.90 0.33
CA LEU A 124 4.06 3.53 -0.20
C LEU A 124 5.44 2.86 -0.35
N HIS A 125 6.19 2.76 0.74
CA HIS A 125 7.44 1.98 0.79
C HIS A 125 7.16 0.48 0.82
N LEU A 126 8.21 -0.36 0.72
CA LEU A 126 8.08 -1.82 0.68
C LEU A 126 7.35 -2.42 1.90
N GLY A 127 7.50 -1.80 3.07
CA GLY A 127 6.80 -2.17 4.31
C GLY A 127 5.28 -2.04 4.22
N ASN A 128 4.79 -1.18 3.33
CA ASN A 128 3.36 -0.88 3.17
C ASN A 128 2.68 -1.64 2.02
N VAL A 129 3.40 -2.60 1.42
CA VAL A 129 2.88 -3.51 0.39
C VAL A 129 2.92 -4.93 0.92
N LEU A 130 1.81 -5.40 1.47
CA LEU A 130 1.69 -6.79 1.94
C LEU A 130 1.41 -7.73 0.77
N VAL A 131 2.01 -8.91 0.82
CA VAL A 131 1.82 -9.96 -0.18
C VAL A 131 1.44 -11.27 0.50
N LYS A 132 0.38 -11.92 0.01
CA LYS A 132 0.00 -13.28 0.43
C LYS A 132 -0.11 -14.23 -0.75
N THR A 133 0.14 -15.51 -0.51
CA THR A 133 -0.04 -16.55 -1.51
C THR A 133 -1.53 -16.75 -1.82
N THR A 134 -1.84 -17.15 -3.06
CA THR A 134 -3.21 -17.43 -3.49
C THR A 134 -3.26 -18.52 -4.55
N LEU A 135 -4.36 -19.28 -4.55
CA LEU A 135 -4.71 -20.21 -5.63
C LEU A 135 -5.56 -19.54 -6.72
N LYS A 136 -6.09 -18.34 -6.47
CA LYS A 136 -6.85 -17.58 -7.48
C LYS A 136 -5.92 -17.22 -8.62
N LYS A 137 -6.19 -17.70 -9.84
CA LYS A 137 -5.37 -17.42 -11.02
C LYS A 137 -5.46 -15.95 -11.46
N LYS A 138 -6.65 -15.37 -11.29
CA LYS A 138 -6.98 -14.01 -11.73
C LYS A 138 -7.55 -13.18 -10.57
N LEU A 139 -7.17 -11.91 -10.52
CA LEU A 139 -7.80 -10.87 -9.73
C LEU A 139 -8.66 -10.01 -10.68
N THR A 140 -9.77 -9.48 -10.19
CA THR A 140 -10.64 -8.57 -10.94
C THR A 140 -10.76 -7.24 -10.21
N PHE A 141 -10.84 -6.16 -10.98
CA PHE A 141 -11.12 -4.81 -10.47
C PHE A 141 -11.97 -4.07 -11.51
N CYS A 142 -12.65 -3.00 -11.08
CA CYS A 142 -13.37 -2.10 -11.97
C CYS A 142 -12.67 -0.75 -11.97
N HIS A 143 -12.40 -0.19 -13.13
CA HIS A 143 -11.80 1.13 -13.32
C HIS A 143 -12.59 1.87 -14.38
N ASN A 144 -13.10 3.06 -14.03
CA ASN A 144 -13.96 3.89 -14.88
C ASN A 144 -15.11 3.11 -15.57
N GLY A 145 -15.74 2.20 -14.83
CA GLY A 145 -16.86 1.37 -15.31
C GLY A 145 -16.46 0.16 -16.14
N THR A 146 -15.17 0.02 -16.46
CA THR A 146 -14.63 -1.13 -17.20
C THR A 146 -14.12 -2.18 -16.22
N LYS A 147 -14.58 -3.42 -16.39
CA LYS A 147 -14.10 -4.55 -15.59
C LYS A 147 -12.82 -5.12 -16.18
N HIS A 148 -11.75 -5.10 -15.41
CA HIS A 148 -10.44 -5.63 -15.78
C HIS A 148 -10.15 -6.93 -15.02
N SER A 149 -9.25 -7.73 -15.59
CA SER A 149 -8.72 -8.91 -14.94
C SER A 149 -7.23 -9.04 -15.16
N LEU A 150 -6.49 -9.37 -14.09
CA LEU A 150 -5.04 -9.54 -14.10
C LEU A 150 -4.66 -10.90 -13.53
N ASP A 151 -3.58 -11.49 -14.04
CA ASP A 151 -3.02 -12.72 -13.49
C ASP A 151 -2.30 -12.44 -12.17
N THR A 152 -2.70 -13.17 -11.12
CA THR A 152 -2.11 -13.03 -9.77
C THR A 152 -0.69 -13.57 -9.68
N LYS A 153 -0.34 -14.48 -10.61
CA LYS A 153 0.90 -15.27 -10.57
C LYS A 153 1.16 -15.90 -9.19
N GLY A 154 0.08 -16.31 -8.52
CA GLY A 154 0.12 -16.98 -7.22
C GLY A 154 0.18 -16.05 -6.01
N VAL A 155 0.08 -14.72 -6.19
CA VAL A 155 0.11 -13.76 -5.08
C VAL A 155 -1.01 -12.69 -5.15
N LEU A 156 -1.47 -12.24 -3.98
CA LEU A 156 -2.34 -11.08 -3.83
C LEU A 156 -1.64 -9.98 -3.04
N VAL A 157 -1.79 -8.75 -3.51
CA VAL A 157 -1.31 -7.55 -2.83
C VAL A 157 -2.38 -6.95 -1.93
N ARG A 158 -1.96 -6.44 -0.76
CA ARG A 158 -2.74 -5.54 0.10
C ARG A 158 -1.90 -4.34 0.50
N ILE A 159 -2.31 -3.16 0.06
CA ILE A 159 -1.74 -1.87 0.46
C ILE A 159 -2.24 -1.52 1.87
N ILE A 160 -1.34 -1.10 2.76
CA ILE A 160 -1.61 -0.74 4.16
C ILE A 160 -1.06 0.65 4.49
N ASP A 161 -1.39 1.14 5.69
CA ASP A 161 -0.84 2.37 6.28
C ASP A 161 -1.14 3.66 5.48
N ASN A 162 -2.37 4.14 5.66
CA ASN A 162 -2.83 5.39 5.05
C ASN A 162 -2.60 6.60 5.98
N ASN A 163 -1.64 6.55 6.92
CA ASN A 163 -1.45 7.61 7.92
C ASN A 163 -1.07 8.97 7.32
N LEU A 164 -0.33 8.97 6.21
CA LEU A 164 0.05 10.16 5.45
C LEU A 164 -0.85 10.42 4.23
N ALA A 165 -1.84 9.57 3.99
CA ALA A 165 -2.63 9.62 2.78
C ALA A 165 -3.42 10.93 2.65
N ARG A 166 -3.65 11.33 1.39
CA ARG A 166 -4.56 12.42 1.00
C ARG A 166 -5.72 11.82 0.21
N LEU A 167 -6.94 12.26 0.48
CA LEU A 167 -8.11 11.93 -0.34
C LEU A 167 -9.18 13.02 -0.24
N ASN A 168 -10.18 12.94 -1.12
CA ASN A 168 -11.31 13.83 -1.19
C ASN A 168 -12.60 13.10 -0.75
N LEU A 169 -13.30 13.65 0.24
CA LEU A 169 -14.61 13.19 0.69
C LEU A 169 -15.65 14.27 0.44
N GLY A 170 -16.46 14.10 -0.62
CA GLY A 170 -17.56 15.02 -0.91
C GLY A 170 -17.12 16.47 -1.11
N GLY A 171 -15.97 16.69 -1.74
CA GLY A 171 -15.38 18.03 -1.95
C GLY A 171 -14.39 18.45 -0.87
N VAL A 172 -14.35 17.77 0.28
CA VAL A 172 -13.45 18.09 1.38
C VAL A 172 -12.15 17.29 1.27
N LYS A 173 -11.02 18.01 1.15
CA LYS A 173 -9.68 17.40 1.18
C LYS A 173 -9.33 16.95 2.60
N VAL A 174 -9.11 15.66 2.78
CA VAL A 174 -8.69 15.03 4.03
C VAL A 174 -7.24 14.57 3.88
N PHE A 175 -6.33 15.14 4.67
CA PHE A 175 -4.92 14.75 4.68
C PHE A 175 -4.27 15.04 6.05
N ARG A 176 -3.11 14.43 6.29
CA ARG A 176 -2.19 14.88 7.35
C ARG A 176 -1.24 15.92 6.77
N ASN A 177 -1.17 17.10 7.39
CA ASN A 177 -0.14 18.07 7.05
C ASN A 177 1.20 17.55 7.56
N ILE A 178 2.12 17.29 6.64
CA ILE A 178 3.42 16.66 6.93
C ILE A 178 4.47 17.72 7.31
N MET A 179 4.19 19.01 7.03
CA MET A 179 5.09 20.15 7.31
C MET A 179 5.27 20.47 8.80
N LEU A 180 4.49 19.84 9.68
CA LEU A 180 4.37 20.21 11.09
C LEU A 180 4.99 19.20 12.06
N ASN A 181 5.70 18.17 11.58
CA ASN A 181 6.27 17.15 12.46
C ASN A 181 7.78 17.34 12.67
N GLU A 182 8.15 17.76 13.88
CA GLU A 182 9.46 17.52 14.47
C GLU A 182 9.55 16.02 14.84
N GLY A 183 10.60 15.31 14.36
CA GLY A 183 10.81 13.88 14.65
C GLY A 183 10.61 12.91 13.49
N MET A 184 10.93 13.34 12.26
CA MET A 184 10.78 12.53 11.05
C MET A 184 11.83 11.40 10.94
N ASP A 185 11.37 10.21 10.54
CA ASP A 185 12.19 8.99 10.36
C ASP A 185 13.11 9.09 9.13
N GLN A 186 14.14 8.24 9.05
CA GLN A 186 15.13 8.25 7.95
C GLN A 186 14.54 8.14 6.54
N TRP A 187 13.43 7.41 6.34
CA TRP A 187 12.81 7.25 5.01
C TRP A 187 12.07 8.52 4.56
N GLU A 188 11.65 9.37 5.50
CA GLU A 188 11.05 10.70 5.25
C GLU A 188 12.10 11.72 4.78
N ARG A 189 13.39 11.33 4.71
CA ARG A 189 14.46 12.10 4.04
C ARG A 189 14.73 11.66 2.59
N SER A 190 13.98 10.67 2.10
CA SER A 190 14.11 10.18 0.71
C SER A 190 13.81 11.27 -0.31
N ASP A 191 14.40 11.16 -1.50
CA ASP A 191 14.19 12.13 -2.57
C ASP A 191 12.70 12.22 -2.96
N ILE A 192 11.93 11.14 -2.81
CA ILE A 192 10.47 11.11 -3.04
C ILE A 192 9.75 12.06 -2.09
N PHE A 193 10.15 12.08 -0.82
CA PHE A 193 9.56 12.97 0.17
C PHE A 193 9.84 14.43 -0.17
N ARG A 194 11.08 14.75 -0.54
CA ARG A 194 11.45 16.10 -1.03
C ARG A 194 10.65 16.49 -2.27
N CYS A 195 10.52 15.59 -3.25
CA CYS A 195 9.70 15.83 -4.44
C CYS A 195 8.21 16.04 -4.11
N MET A 196 7.66 15.35 -3.11
CA MET A 196 6.28 15.56 -2.65
C MET A 196 6.07 16.90 -1.93
N LEU A 197 7.12 17.47 -1.32
CA LEU A 197 7.06 18.80 -0.71
C LEU A 197 7.08 19.92 -1.75
N ASP A 198 7.91 19.79 -2.78
CA ASP A 198 7.99 20.74 -3.90
C ASP A 198 6.75 20.67 -4.79
N ALA A 199 6.17 19.47 -4.93
CA ALA A 199 4.95 19.25 -5.68
C ALA A 199 3.74 19.36 -4.75
N ASN A 200 3.14 20.54 -4.65
CA ASN A 200 1.75 20.69 -4.19
C ASN A 200 0.72 20.03 -5.16
N LYS A 201 1.20 19.17 -6.06
CA LYS A 201 0.49 18.54 -7.17
C LYS A 201 -0.16 17.23 -6.71
N SER A 202 -1.38 17.01 -7.17
CA SER A 202 -2.24 15.85 -6.93
C SER A 202 -2.70 15.42 -8.32
N PRO A 203 -2.53 14.16 -8.78
CA PRO A 203 -2.20 12.90 -8.10
C PRO A 203 -0.76 12.35 -8.32
N GLU A 204 0.19 13.20 -8.70
CA GLU A 204 1.55 12.81 -9.16
C GLU A 204 2.38 12.06 -8.11
N SER A 205 2.04 12.17 -6.81
CA SER A 205 2.78 11.48 -5.75
C SER A 205 2.69 9.95 -5.84
N ASN A 206 1.58 9.40 -6.34
CA ASN A 206 1.45 7.96 -6.55
C ASN A 206 2.41 7.46 -7.65
N ILE A 207 2.64 8.25 -8.70
CA ILE A 207 3.63 7.93 -9.75
C ILE A 207 5.04 7.86 -9.17
N LEU A 208 5.41 8.77 -8.27
CA LEU A 208 6.71 8.74 -7.60
C LEU A 208 6.90 7.44 -6.79
N TRP A 209 5.85 7.01 -6.09
CA TRP A 209 5.88 5.76 -5.33
C TRP A 209 5.90 4.51 -6.22
N ILE A 210 5.16 4.50 -7.34
CA ILE A 210 5.23 3.41 -8.32
C ILE A 210 6.63 3.35 -8.96
N HIS A 211 7.24 4.50 -9.26
CA HIS A 211 8.62 4.59 -9.72
C HIS A 211 9.59 3.98 -8.70
N TYR A 212 9.47 4.34 -7.42
CA TYR A 212 10.25 3.73 -6.35
C TYR A 212 10.06 2.21 -6.25
N LEU A 213 8.81 1.74 -6.26
CA LEU A 213 8.53 0.31 -6.21
C LEU A 213 9.12 -0.42 -7.42
N SER A 214 9.09 0.18 -8.61
CA SER A 214 9.69 -0.40 -9.81
C SER A 214 11.21 -0.55 -9.68
N ASP A 215 11.90 0.42 -9.07
CA ASP A 215 13.34 0.34 -8.79
C ASP A 215 13.65 -0.77 -7.78
N LYS A 216 12.91 -0.81 -6.67
CA LYS A 216 13.09 -1.83 -5.64
C LYS A 216 12.82 -3.22 -6.16
N LEU A 217 11.72 -3.44 -6.87
CA LEU A 217 11.41 -4.74 -7.46
C LEU A 217 12.50 -5.18 -8.44
N ARG A 218 13.15 -4.28 -9.18
CA ARG A 218 14.27 -4.67 -10.06
C ARG A 218 15.51 -5.15 -9.31
N THR A 219 15.71 -4.72 -8.06
CA THR A 219 16.93 -4.94 -7.26
C THR A 219 16.75 -5.95 -6.13
N MET A 220 15.51 -6.39 -5.85
CA MET A 220 15.20 -7.42 -4.85
C MET A 220 15.78 -8.80 -5.19
N LYS A 221 15.86 -9.67 -4.18
CA LYS A 221 16.31 -11.07 -4.32
C LYS A 221 15.19 -11.97 -4.84
N TYR A 222 15.57 -12.91 -5.71
CA TYR A 222 14.67 -13.88 -6.34
C TYR A 222 15.16 -15.32 -6.15
N LEU A 223 14.24 -16.27 -5.95
CA LEU A 223 14.58 -17.70 -5.81
C LEU A 223 14.97 -18.36 -7.13
N GLY A 224 14.33 -17.99 -8.25
CA GLY A 224 14.57 -18.61 -9.55
C GLY A 224 15.83 -18.13 -10.24
N ALA A 225 16.63 -19.05 -10.78
CA ALA A 225 17.70 -18.73 -11.73
C ALA A 225 17.06 -18.15 -13.00
N GLY A 226 17.44 -16.93 -13.39
CA GLY A 226 16.77 -16.13 -14.42
C GLY A 226 16.66 -16.83 -15.78
N GLY A 227 15.52 -17.47 -16.04
CA GLY A 227 15.18 -18.02 -17.35
C GLY A 227 14.81 -16.94 -18.39
N PRO A 228 14.59 -17.30 -19.66
CA PRO A 228 14.27 -16.36 -20.74
C PRO A 228 13.06 -15.45 -20.44
N ALA A 229 12.02 -16.00 -19.80
CA ALA A 229 10.86 -15.23 -19.35
C ALA A 229 11.22 -14.19 -18.28
N SER A 230 12.15 -14.52 -17.37
CA SER A 230 12.62 -13.58 -16.35
C SER A 230 13.43 -12.45 -16.97
N LYS A 231 14.29 -12.76 -17.96
CA LYS A 231 15.08 -11.75 -18.67
C LYS A 231 14.20 -10.76 -19.44
N ARG A 232 13.18 -11.26 -20.14
CA ARG A 232 12.19 -10.41 -20.81
C ARG A 232 11.46 -9.49 -19.82
N VAL A 233 11.02 -10.03 -18.67
CA VAL A 233 10.36 -9.21 -17.65
C VAL A 233 11.32 -8.20 -17.03
N GLN A 234 12.60 -8.54 -16.87
CA GLN A 234 13.63 -7.60 -16.42
C GLN A 234 13.76 -6.40 -17.38
N GLU A 235 13.79 -6.66 -18.68
CA GLU A 235 13.82 -5.62 -19.72
C GLU A 235 12.53 -4.78 -19.71
N GLU A 236 11.37 -5.41 -19.58
CA GLU A 236 10.08 -4.72 -19.47
C GLU A 236 10.03 -3.81 -18.23
N LEU A 237 10.46 -4.29 -17.06
CA LEU A 237 10.54 -3.49 -15.82
C LEU A 237 11.56 -2.36 -15.92
N ALA A 238 12.70 -2.59 -16.60
CA ALA A 238 13.70 -1.56 -16.83
C ALA A 238 13.21 -0.46 -17.78
N SER A 239 12.47 -0.83 -18.82
CA SER A 239 11.81 0.13 -19.72
C SER A 239 10.74 0.91 -18.97
N PHE A 240 9.87 0.21 -18.22
CA PHE A 240 8.81 0.80 -17.42
C PHE A 240 9.35 1.85 -16.44
N HIS A 241 10.43 1.53 -15.73
CA HIS A 241 11.05 2.44 -14.78
C HIS A 241 11.52 3.76 -15.44
N LYS A 242 11.99 3.72 -16.69
CA LYS A 242 12.42 4.92 -17.43
C LYS A 242 11.24 5.79 -17.91
N GLU A 243 10.06 5.20 -18.09
CA GLU A 243 8.88 5.90 -18.64
C GLU A 243 7.86 6.31 -17.58
N VAL A 244 7.82 5.64 -16.41
CA VAL A 244 6.74 5.81 -15.42
C VAL A 244 6.56 7.25 -14.95
N LEU A 245 7.64 8.03 -14.86
CA LEU A 245 7.60 9.44 -14.46
C LEU A 245 7.00 10.37 -15.55
N ARG A 246 6.75 9.86 -16.75
CA ARG A 246 6.09 10.62 -17.84
C ARG A 246 4.57 10.66 -17.68
N TYR A 247 4.01 9.77 -16.88
CA TYR A 247 2.57 9.69 -16.63
C TYR A 247 2.17 10.63 -15.50
N SER A 248 0.95 11.13 -15.59
CA SER A 248 0.40 12.13 -14.65
C SER A 248 -0.24 11.50 -13.41
N SER A 249 -0.68 10.25 -13.49
CA SER A 249 -1.44 9.55 -12.45
C SER A 249 -1.31 8.03 -12.59
N ALA A 250 -1.59 7.26 -11.53
CA ALA A 250 -1.67 5.81 -11.64
C ALA A 250 -2.78 5.37 -12.61
N SER A 251 -3.87 6.13 -12.73
CA SER A 251 -4.91 5.91 -13.75
C SER A 251 -4.37 6.02 -15.17
N ASP A 252 -3.73 7.15 -15.49
CA ASP A 252 -3.09 7.41 -16.80
C ASP A 252 -2.05 6.32 -17.12
N LEU A 253 -1.24 5.95 -16.12
CA LEU A 253 -0.28 4.87 -16.24
C LEU A 253 -0.93 3.51 -16.54
N LEU A 254 -2.03 3.17 -15.88
CA LEU A 254 -2.74 1.90 -16.07
C LEU A 254 -3.35 1.82 -17.48
N ASP A 255 -3.91 2.91 -17.97
CA ASP A 255 -4.62 2.98 -19.26
C ASP A 255 -3.65 2.93 -20.45
N TYR A 256 -2.50 3.60 -20.34
CA TYR A 256 -1.63 3.85 -21.48
C TYR A 256 -0.31 3.08 -21.47
N SER A 257 0.20 2.61 -20.32
CA SER A 257 1.50 1.91 -20.30
C SER A 257 1.47 0.58 -21.06
N PRO A 258 2.42 0.35 -21.99
CA PRO A 258 2.55 -0.93 -22.68
C PRO A 258 2.80 -2.11 -21.73
N MET A 259 3.31 -1.86 -20.52
CA MET A 259 3.60 -2.93 -19.55
C MET A 259 2.33 -3.65 -19.08
N PHE A 260 1.20 -2.94 -19.01
CA PHE A 260 -0.07 -3.43 -18.49
C PHE A 260 -1.07 -3.86 -19.56
N LYS A 261 -0.84 -3.48 -20.82
CA LYS A 261 -1.67 -3.93 -21.94
C LYS A 261 -1.46 -5.42 -22.18
N VAL A 262 -2.58 -6.14 -22.37
CA VAL A 262 -2.55 -7.51 -22.85
C VAL A 262 -2.02 -7.47 -24.28
N ARG A 263 -0.87 -8.10 -24.52
CA ARG A 263 -0.42 -8.32 -25.90
C ARG A 263 -1.43 -9.27 -26.54
N VAL A 264 -2.24 -8.74 -27.46
CA VAL A 264 -3.13 -9.51 -28.35
C VAL A 264 -2.26 -10.32 -29.30
#